data_AF-A0A952WPV2-F1
#
_entry.id   AF-A0A952WPV2-F1
#
_cell.length_a   1.000
_cell.length_b   1.000
_cell.length_c   1.000
_cell.angle_alpha   90.00
_cell.angle_beta   90.00
_cell.angle_gamma   90.00
#
_symmetry.space_group_name_H-M   'P 1'
#
loop_
_entity.id
_entity.type
_entity.pdbx_description
1 polymer ?
#
loop_
_entity_poly.entity_id
_entity_poly.type
_entity_poly.pdbx_seq_one_letter_code
_entity_poly.pdbx_strand_id
1 'polypeptide(L)'
;MSDSAGIRVREFQELIRERYFATDSARGTAGTFMWFIEEVGELSTSLQDNLPGKSPTQAQRANLAEEFADVFAWLCTLANIHGVDLARSLEKYTDPGRVTGVKD
;
A
#
# COMPACT_ATOMS: atom_id res chain seq x y z
N MET A 1 -23.40 -5.93 -18.08
CA MET A 1 -22.03 -5.49 -17.79
C MET A 1 -22.01 -5.14 -16.31
N SER A 2 -21.35 -5.97 -15.49
CA SER A 2 -21.23 -5.68 -14.06
C SER A 2 -20.35 -4.44 -13.93
N ASP A 3 -20.94 -3.34 -13.47
CA ASP A 3 -20.19 -2.17 -13.03
C ASP A 3 -19.39 -2.64 -11.81
N SER A 4 -18.14 -3.04 -12.03
CA SER A 4 -17.24 -3.42 -10.95
C SER A 4 -16.89 -2.15 -10.21
N ALA A 5 -17.70 -1.77 -9.22
CA ALA A 5 -17.32 -0.77 -8.25
C ALA A 5 -15.91 -1.10 -7.77
N GLY A 6 -14.97 -0.17 -7.92
CA GLY A 6 -13.59 -0.35 -7.47
C GLY A 6 -13.56 -0.73 -5.99
N ILE A 7 -12.59 -1.56 -5.61
CA ILE A 7 -12.41 -2.00 -4.22
C ILE A 7 -12.19 -0.78 -3.31
N ARG A 8 -12.85 -0.75 -2.16
CA ARG A 8 -12.67 0.29 -1.14
C ARG A 8 -11.47 -0.02 -0.27
N VAL A 9 -10.82 1.01 0.28
CA VAL A 9 -9.67 0.86 1.20
C VAL A 9 -9.98 -0.08 2.36
N ARG A 10 -11.18 0.02 2.95
CA ARG A 10 -11.61 -0.87 4.04
C ARG A 10 -11.67 -2.33 3.60
N GLU A 11 -12.29 -2.59 2.44
CA GLU A 11 -12.46 -3.94 1.90
C GLU A 11 -11.10 -4.58 1.59
N PHE A 12 -10.17 -3.80 1.02
CA PHE A 12 -8.81 -4.27 0.78
C PHE A 12 -8.05 -4.54 2.09
N GLN A 13 -8.14 -3.64 3.07
CA GLN A 13 -7.49 -3.83 4.36
C GLN A 13 -8.02 -5.09 5.09
N GLU A 14 -9.32 -5.35 5.02
CA GLU A 14 -9.98 -6.55 5.57
C GLU A 14 -9.50 -7.82 4.85
N LEU A 15 -9.41 -7.81 3.52
CA LEU A 15 -8.87 -8.93 2.74
C LEU A 15 -7.43 -9.29 3.17
N ILE A 16 -6.57 -8.29 3.36
CA ILE A 16 -5.20 -8.49 3.86
C ILE A 16 -5.22 -9.08 5.28
N ARG A 17 -6.13 -8.58 6.13
CA ARG A 17 -6.28 -9.09 7.51
C ARG A 17 -6.65 -10.56 7.53
N GLU A 18 -7.66 -10.96 6.76
CA GLU A 18 -8.16 -12.33 6.70
C GLU A 18 -7.07 -13.33 6.29
N ARG A 19 -6.19 -12.93 5.38
CA ARG A 19 -5.15 -13.80 4.84
C ARG A 19 -3.91 -13.89 5.73
N TYR A 20 -3.46 -12.77 6.28
CA TYR A 20 -2.08 -12.68 6.81
C TYR A 20 -1.98 -12.23 8.26
N PHE A 21 -3.09 -11.81 8.90
CA PHE A 21 -3.02 -11.24 10.25
C PHE A 21 -2.37 -12.17 11.28
N ALA A 22 -2.67 -13.47 11.25
CA ALA A 22 -2.13 -14.42 12.22
C ALA A 22 -0.60 -14.55 12.11
N THR A 23 -0.08 -14.71 10.88
CA THR A 23 1.37 -14.84 10.63
C THR A 23 2.10 -13.53 10.92
N ASP A 24 1.53 -12.41 10.52
CA ASP A 24 2.19 -11.11 10.61
C ASP A 24 2.19 -10.56 12.03
N SER A 25 1.11 -10.83 12.78
CA SER A 25 1.05 -10.55 14.22
C SER A 25 2.07 -11.38 14.99
N ALA A 26 2.26 -12.65 14.62
CA ALA A 26 3.26 -13.52 15.23
C ALA A 26 4.70 -13.07 14.91
N ARG A 27 4.96 -12.58 13.68
CA ARG A 27 6.25 -11.97 13.30
C ARG A 27 6.54 -10.66 14.05
N GLY A 28 5.48 -9.94 14.45
CA GLY A 28 5.57 -8.70 15.22
C GLY A 28 5.97 -7.49 14.38
N THR A 29 5.93 -6.31 15.01
CA THR A 29 6.11 -5.01 14.33
C THR A 29 7.45 -4.88 13.63
N ALA A 30 8.57 -5.20 14.30
CA ALA A 30 9.89 -4.99 13.72
C ALA A 30 10.11 -5.83 12.45
N GLY A 31 9.74 -7.12 12.49
CA GLY A 31 9.88 -7.99 11.33
C GLY A 31 8.92 -7.62 10.19
N THR A 32 7.69 -7.25 10.52
CA THR A 32 6.72 -6.80 9.52
C THR A 32 7.08 -5.45 8.90
N PHE A 33 7.65 -4.53 9.68
CA PHE A 33 8.17 -3.27 9.16
C PHE A 33 9.36 -3.48 8.23
N MET A 34 10.21 -4.49 8.49
CA MET A 34 11.31 -4.82 7.58
C MET A 34 10.78 -5.26 6.21
N TRP A 35 9.80 -6.16 6.18
CA TRP A 35 9.13 -6.54 4.92
C TRP A 35 8.51 -5.34 4.22
N PHE A 36 7.80 -4.47 4.94
CA PHE A 36 7.28 -3.24 4.32
C PHE A 36 8.38 -2.38 3.66
N ILE A 37 9.56 -2.26 4.28
CA ILE A 37 10.68 -1.51 3.72
C ILE A 37 11.34 -2.22 2.53
N GLU A 38 11.35 -3.56 2.52
CA GLU A 38 11.79 -4.36 1.38
C GLU A 38 10.99 -4.01 0.12
N GLU A 39 9.67 -4.03 0.21
CA GLU A 39 8.76 -3.67 -0.90
C GLU A 39 8.92 -2.21 -1.35
N VAL A 40 9.20 -1.29 -0.41
CA VAL A 40 9.53 0.09 -0.77
C VAL A 40 10.84 0.16 -1.57
N GLY A 41 11.80 -0.72 -1.27
CA GLY A 41 13.04 -0.87 -2.03
C GLY A 41 12.80 -1.47 -3.43
N GLU A 42 11.93 -2.47 -3.53
CA GLU A 42 11.55 -3.09 -4.81
C GLU A 42 10.78 -2.10 -5.69
N LEU A 43 9.84 -1.35 -5.11
CA LEU A 43 9.18 -0.21 -5.77
C LEU A 43 10.20 0.84 -6.25
N SER A 44 11.20 1.17 -5.41
CA SER A 44 12.25 2.13 -5.80
C SER A 44 13.05 1.66 -7.02
N THR A 45 13.36 0.37 -7.09
CA THR A 45 14.04 -0.25 -8.23
C THR A 45 13.17 -0.22 -9.48
N SER A 46 11.89 -0.59 -9.35
CA SER A 46 10.93 -0.56 -10.45
C SER A 46 10.70 0.85 -11.00
N LEU A 47 10.66 1.86 -10.13
CA LEU A 47 10.58 3.27 -10.55
C LEU A 47 11.82 3.70 -11.35
N GLN A 48 13.02 3.33 -10.91
CA GLN A 48 14.27 3.64 -11.59
C GLN A 48 14.32 3.06 -13.02
N ASP A 49 13.83 1.82 -13.17
CA ASP A 49 13.76 1.14 -14.47
C ASP A 49 12.77 1.78 -15.46
N ASN A 50 11.76 2.47 -14.93
CA ASN A 50 10.69 3.11 -15.69
C ASN A 50 10.85 4.64 -15.84
N LEU A 51 12.02 5.20 -15.50
CA LEU A 51 12.29 6.63 -15.63
C LEU A 51 12.16 7.15 -17.08
N PRO A 52 11.87 8.46 -17.27
CA PRO A 52 11.92 9.10 -18.58
C PRO A 52 13.26 8.87 -19.28
N GLY A 53 13.22 8.49 -20.57
CA GLY A 53 14.41 8.17 -21.36
C GLY A 53 14.86 6.70 -21.26
N LYS A 54 14.23 5.89 -20.40
CA LYS A 54 14.35 4.42 -20.44
C LYS A 54 13.39 3.82 -21.45
N SER A 55 13.68 2.60 -21.88
CA SER A 55 12.79 1.77 -22.70
C SER A 55 12.50 0.47 -21.94
N PRO A 56 11.66 0.51 -20.89
CA PRO A 56 11.40 -0.66 -20.06
C PRO A 56 10.76 -1.79 -20.88
N THR A 57 11.04 -3.02 -20.50
CA THR A 57 10.35 -4.19 -21.04
C THR A 57 8.89 -4.22 -20.56
N GLN A 58 8.07 -5.09 -21.16
CA GLN A 58 6.70 -5.30 -20.66
C GLN A 58 6.71 -5.83 -19.22
N ALA A 59 7.67 -6.71 -18.89
CA ALA A 59 7.82 -7.25 -17.55
C ALA A 59 8.15 -6.13 -16.54
N GLN A 60 9.07 -5.22 -16.84
CA GLN A 60 9.40 -4.08 -15.96
C GLN A 60 8.23 -3.13 -15.74
N ARG A 61 7.35 -2.95 -16.74
CA ARG A 61 6.12 -2.16 -16.57
C ARG A 61 5.09 -2.87 -15.71
N ALA A 62 4.96 -4.19 -15.85
CA ALA A 62 4.06 -4.98 -15.01
C ALA A 62 4.54 -4.99 -13.55
N ASN A 63 5.84 -5.19 -13.35
CA ASN A 63 6.48 -5.18 -12.03
C ASN A 63 6.18 -3.87 -11.30
N LEU A 64 6.29 -2.72 -11.98
CA LEU A 64 5.98 -1.42 -11.36
C LEU A 64 4.58 -1.39 -10.72
N ALA A 65 3.55 -1.92 -11.40
CA ALA A 65 2.20 -1.94 -10.85
C ALA A 65 2.05 -2.92 -9.67
N GLU A 66 2.78 -4.05 -9.73
CA GLU A 66 2.86 -5.05 -8.67
C GLU A 66 3.47 -4.44 -7.39
N GLU A 67 4.63 -3.79 -7.50
CA GLU A 67 5.29 -3.16 -6.35
C GLU A 67 4.44 -2.08 -5.67
N PHE A 68 3.65 -1.31 -6.45
CA PHE A 68 2.70 -0.36 -5.87
C PHE A 68 1.62 -1.06 -5.04
N ALA A 69 1.16 -2.23 -5.49
CA ALA A 69 0.18 -3.03 -4.78
C ALA A 69 0.79 -3.65 -3.52
N ASP A 70 2.03 -4.15 -3.59
CA ASP A 70 2.71 -4.80 -2.47
C ASP A 70 3.04 -3.81 -1.36
N VAL A 71 3.55 -2.62 -1.69
CA VAL A 71 3.73 -1.53 -0.72
C VAL A 71 2.42 -1.20 0.00
N PHE A 72 1.29 -1.16 -0.71
CA PHE A 72 -0.01 -0.89 -0.10
C PHE A 72 -0.50 -2.07 0.75
N ALA A 73 -0.29 -3.31 0.31
CA ALA A 73 -0.63 -4.51 1.07
C ALA A 73 0.13 -4.56 2.40
N TRP A 74 1.44 -4.30 2.39
CA TRP A 74 2.25 -4.30 3.60
C TRP A 74 1.96 -3.12 4.54
N LEU A 75 1.57 -1.97 4.00
CA LEU A 75 1.01 -0.89 4.82
C LEU A 75 -0.29 -1.33 5.51
N CYS A 76 -1.19 -2.02 4.79
CA CYS A 76 -2.40 -2.59 5.38
C CYS A 76 -2.08 -3.64 6.44
N THR A 77 -1.07 -4.48 6.23
CA THR A 77 -0.56 -5.44 7.22
C THR A 77 -0.13 -4.72 8.50
N LEU A 78 0.69 -3.67 8.41
CA LEU A 78 1.10 -2.88 9.56
C LEU A 78 -0.10 -2.26 10.28
N ALA A 79 -1.03 -1.66 9.54
CA ALA A 79 -2.24 -1.10 10.12
C ALA A 79 -3.06 -2.16 10.85
N ASN A 80 -3.19 -3.35 10.28
CA ASN A 80 -3.94 -4.47 10.85
C ASN A 80 -3.36 -4.96 12.18
N ILE A 81 -2.03 -5.15 12.27
CA ILE A 81 -1.38 -5.61 13.51
C ILE A 81 -1.38 -4.54 14.61
N HIS A 82 -1.56 -3.27 14.25
CA HIS A 82 -1.68 -2.15 15.17
C HIS A 82 -3.11 -1.69 15.44
N GLY A 83 -4.12 -2.35 14.89
CA GLY A 83 -5.53 -1.99 15.09
C GLY A 83 -5.92 -0.62 14.50
N VAL A 84 -5.21 -0.18 13.46
CA VAL A 84 -5.48 1.09 12.77
C VAL A 84 -6.44 0.88 11.63
N ASP A 85 -7.50 1.70 11.56
CA ASP A 85 -8.44 1.74 10.43
C ASP A 85 -7.94 2.75 9.39
N LEU A 86 -7.45 2.27 8.24
CA LEU A 86 -6.87 3.15 7.21
C LEU A 86 -7.94 4.01 6.55
N ALA A 87 -9.12 3.45 6.25
CA ALA A 87 -10.20 4.20 5.62
C ALA A 87 -10.63 5.39 6.48
N ARG A 88 -10.75 5.19 7.80
CA ARG A 88 -11.00 6.28 8.76
C ARG A 88 -9.82 7.25 8.86
N SER A 89 -8.58 6.75 8.85
CA SER A 89 -7.38 7.59 8.94
C SER A 89 -7.25 8.56 7.76
N LEU A 90 -7.72 8.16 6.57
CA LEU A 90 -7.74 8.99 5.37
C LEU A 90 -8.69 10.20 5.46
N GLU A 91 -9.66 10.22 6.39
CA GLU A 91 -10.51 11.39 6.65
C GLU A 91 -9.68 12.66 6.91
N LYS A 92 -8.45 12.50 7.42
CA LYS A 92 -7.49 13.60 7.58
C LYS A 92 -7.25 14.39 6.30
N TYR A 93 -7.32 13.75 5.13
CA TYR A 93 -7.06 14.36 3.82
C TYR A 93 -8.29 14.46 2.92
N THR A 94 -9.38 13.76 3.26
CA THR A 94 -10.62 13.76 2.46
C THR A 94 -11.73 14.62 3.05
N ASP A 95 -11.65 15.01 4.33
CA ASP A 95 -12.54 16.00 4.92
C ASP A 95 -12.08 17.43 4.53
N PRO A 96 -12.84 18.16 3.69
CA PRO A 96 -12.47 19.51 3.26
C PRO A 96 -12.37 20.50 4.42
N GLY A 97 -13.04 20.24 5.54
CA GLY A 97 -12.99 21.08 6.75
C GLY A 97 -11.74 20.89 7.60
N ARG A 98 -10.98 19.80 7.40
CA ARG A 98 -9.74 19.50 8.14
C ARG A 98 -8.47 19.86 7.39
N VAL A 99 -8.50 19.85 6.06
CA VAL A 99 -7.35 20.23 5.22
C VAL A 99 -7.34 21.74 5.01
N THR A 100 -7.06 22.49 6.07
CA THR A 100 -6.89 23.95 5.99
C THR A 100 -5.41 24.30 6.11
N GLY A 101 -4.84 24.85 5.03
CA GLY A 101 -3.47 25.34 4.98
C GLY A 101 -2.57 24.55 4.02
N VAL A 102 -1.82 25.29 3.20
CA VAL A 102 -0.65 24.76 2.49
C VAL A 102 0.46 24.60 3.53
N LYS A 103 1.07 23.41 3.62
CA LYS A 103 2.39 23.33 4.24
C LYS A 103 3.37 23.89 3.20
N ASP A 104 3.99 25.02 3.53
CA ASP A 104 5.11 25.59 2.78
C ASP A 104 6.27 24.60 2.65
#